data_AF-G4ZK53-F1
#
_entry.id   AF-G4ZK53-F1
#
_cell.length_a   1.000
_cell.length_b   1.000
_cell.length_c   1.000
_cell.angle_alpha   90.00
_cell.angle_beta   90.00
_cell.angle_gamma   90.00
#
_symmetry.space_group_name_H-M   'P 1'
#
loop_
_entity.id
_entity.type
_entity.pdbx_description
1 polymer ?
#
loop_
_entity_poly.entity_id
_entity_poly.type
_entity_poly.pdbx_seq_one_letter_code
_entity_poly.pdbx_strand_id
1 'polypeptide(L)' 'MLQAIRQLDGSDVLVIQDQMDVTCGIVMQTNVQKLMFERWGDTLTMDFTHGTNNLGYHL' A
#
# COMPACT_ATOMS: atom_id res chain seq x y z
N MET A 1 10.74 13.67 -12.49
CA MET A 1 11.09 12.72 -11.40
C MET A 1 9.99 11.68 -11.18
N LEU A 2 8.74 12.06 -10.88
CA LEU A 2 7.67 11.09 -10.63
C LEU A 2 7.37 10.14 -11.80
N GLN A 3 7.41 10.66 -13.04
CA GLN A 3 7.31 9.84 -14.25
C GLN A 3 8.46 8.84 -14.40
N ALA A 4 9.67 9.21 -13.97
CA ALA A 4 10.82 8.31 -14.00
C ALA A 4 10.67 7.18 -12.96
N ILE A 5 10.11 7.50 -11.79
CA ILE A 5 9.81 6.52 -10.75
C ILE A 5 8.70 5.54 -11.21
N ARG A 6 7.69 6.02 -11.95
CA ARG A 6 6.68 5.18 -12.60
C ARG A 6 7.24 4.19 -13.63
N GLN A 7 8.36 4.53 -14.25
CA GLN A 7 9.03 3.69 -15.23
C GLN A 7 10.06 2.75 -14.60
N LEU A 8 10.27 2.84 -13.29
CA LEU A 8 11.17 1.95 -12.58
C LEU A 8 10.51 0.58 -12.44
N ASP A 9 11.11 -0.45 -13.04
CA ASP A 9 10.58 -1.81 -12.98
C ASP A 9 10.32 -2.24 -11.53
N GLY A 10 9.13 -2.80 -11.31
CA GLY A 10 8.71 -3.28 -9.99
C GLY A 10 8.19 -2.20 -9.04
N SER A 11 7.96 -0.98 -9.52
CA SER A 11 7.33 0.08 -8.74
C SER A 11 6.00 0.49 -9.34
N ASP A 12 4.92 0.35 -8.58
CA ASP A 12 3.64 0.96 -8.93
C ASP A 12 3.55 2.33 -8.26
N VAL A 13 3.12 3.33 -9.02
CA VAL A 13 2.91 4.68 -8.49
C VAL A 13 1.55 5.18 -8.93
N LEU A 14 0.75 5.58 -7.94
CA LEU A 14 -0.51 6.29 -8.12
C LEU A 14 -0.33 7.73 -7.67
N VAL A 15 -0.71 8.66 -8.54
CA VAL A 15 -0.79 10.09 -8.23
C VAL A 15 -2.25 10.40 -7.96
N ILE A 16 -2.53 11.00 -6.81
CA ILE A 16 -3.86 11.45 -6.44
C ILE A 16 -3.85 12.97 -6.60
N GLN A 17 -4.77 13.46 -7.42
CA GLN A 17 -4.97 14.88 -7.66
C GLN A 17 -6.36 15.27 -7.19
N ASP A 18 -6.51 16.51 -6.73
CA ASP A 18 -7.81 17.09 -6.46
C ASP A 18 -8.50 17.57 -7.76
N GLN A 19 -9.65 18.23 -7.60
CA GLN A 19 -10.45 18.72 -8.73
C GLN A 19 -9.81 19.90 -9.47
N MET A 20 -8.72 20.47 -8.92
CA MET A 20 -7.96 21.58 -9.47
C MET A 20 -6.59 21.11 -10.01
N ASP A 21 -6.43 19.80 -10.25
CA ASP A 21 -5.20 19.13 -10.69
C ASP A 21 -4.01 19.25 -9.71
N VAL A 22 -4.26 19.65 -8.46
CA VAL A 22 -3.21 19.74 -7.44
C VAL A 22 -2.93 18.34 -6.89
N THR A 23 -1.67 17.91 -6.97
CA THR A 23 -1.22 16.67 -6.36
C THR A 23 -1.39 16.74 -4.84
N CYS A 24 -2.36 15.98 -4.32
CA CYS A 24 -2.63 15.89 -2.89
C CYS A 24 -2.01 14.63 -2.26
N GLY A 25 -1.63 13.65 -3.07
CA GLY A 25 -0.99 12.43 -2.59
C GLY A 25 -0.23 11.69 -3.68
N ILE A 26 0.83 11.00 -3.27
CA ILE A 26 1.57 10.05 -4.10
C ILE A 26 1.64 8.76 -3.31
N VAL A 27 1.08 7.69 -3.87
CA VAL A 27 1.17 6.35 -3.30
C VAL A 27 2.14 5.57 -4.16
N MET A 28 3.12 4.93 -3.52
CA MET A 28 4.12 4.12 -4.18
C MET A 28 4.18 2.73 -3.54
N GLN A 29 4.23 1.70 -4.37
CA GLN A 29 4.35 0.32 -3.94
C GLN A 29 5.46 -0.39 -4.71
N THR A 30 6.51 -0.78 -3.99
CA THR A 30 7.64 -1.54 -4.53
C THR A 30 7.36 -3.04 -4.51
N ASN A 31 8.12 -3.82 -5.28
CA ASN A 31 8.05 -5.29 -5.27
C ASN A 31 8.21 -5.90 -3.87
N VAL A 32 9.06 -5.33 -3.01
CA VAL A 32 9.21 -5.82 -1.62
C VAL A 32 7.92 -5.60 -0.84
N GLN A 33 7.28 -4.43 -0.98
CA GLN A 33 6.01 -4.16 -0.33
C GLN A 33 4.91 -5.08 -0.87
N LYS A 34 4.83 -5.29 -2.19
CA LYS A 34 3.87 -6.23 -2.81
C LYS A 34 4.02 -7.64 -2.23
N LEU A 35 5.25 -8.15 -2.14
CA LEU A 35 5.53 -9.46 -1.55
C LEU A 35 5.08 -9.56 -0.08
N MET A 36 5.28 -8.50 0.70
CA MET A 36 4.82 -8.46 2.08
C MET A 36 3.29 -8.44 2.17
N PHE A 37 2.60 -7.74 1.26
CA PHE A 37 1.13 -7.70 1.21
C PHE A 37 0.51 -9.01 0.72
N GLU A 38 1.12 -9.71 -0.23
CA GLU A 38 0.67 -11.05 -0.65
C GLU A 38 0.70 -12.02 0.55
N ARG A 39 1.80 -12.00 1.31
CA ARG A 39 1.97 -12.83 2.51
C ARG A 39 1.18 -12.34 3.72
N TRP A 40 0.65 -11.12 3.66
CA TRP A 40 -0.17 -10.56 4.73
C TRP A 40 -1.44 -11.40 4.92
N GLY A 41 -2.06 -11.89 3.84
CA GLY A 41 -3.20 -12.82 3.94
C GLY A 41 -2.81 -14.20 4.47
N ASP A 42 -1.57 -14.62 4.27
CA ASP A 42 -1.05 -15.92 4.71
C ASP A 42 -0.66 -15.95 6.20
N THR A 43 -0.57 -14.77 6.83
CA THR A 43 -0.16 -14.65 8.24
C THR A 43 -1.23 -13.89 9.02
N LEU A 44 -1.89 -14.57 9.96
CA LEU A 44 -2.89 -13.95 10.82
C LEU A 44 -2.21 -12.93 11.75
N THR A 45 -2.21 -11.67 11.34
CA THR A 45 -1.57 -10.60 12.12
C THR A 45 -2.59 -10.09 13.11
N MET A 46 -2.34 -10.34 14.39
CA MET A 46 -3.22 -9.91 15.47
C MET A 46 -2.82 -8.51 15.93
N ASP A 47 -3.75 -7.57 15.78
CA ASP A 47 -3.72 -6.29 16.45
C ASP A 47 -4.20 -6.49 17.90
N PHE A 48 -3.25 -6.61 18.83
CA PHE A 48 -3.53 -6.73 20.26
C PHE A 48 -4.17 -5.48 20.87
N THR A 49 -3.97 -4.30 20.27
CA THR A 49 -4.55 -3.05 20.76
C THR A 49 -6.06 -3.02 20.54
N HIS A 50 -6.50 -3.56 19.41
CA HIS A 50 -7.91 -3.57 19.03
C HIS A 50 -8.56 -4.95 19.14
N GLY A 51 -7.82 -5.99 19.54
CA GLY A 51 -8.32 -7.36 19.63
C GLY A 51 -8.87 -7.87 18.28
N THR A 52 -8.27 -7.44 17.18
CA THR A 52 -8.70 -7.81 15.82
C THR A 52 -7.56 -8.45 15.07
N ASN A 53 -7.85 -9.29 14.09
CA ASN A 53 -6.85 -9.71 13.12
C ASN A 53 -6.91 -8.84 11.85
N ASN A 54 -5.89 -9.00 11.02
CA ASN A 54 -5.79 -8.36 9.71
C ASN A 54 -6.88 -8.73 8.68
N LEU A 55 -7.77 -9.67 9.02
CA LEU A 55 -8.97 -10.01 8.26
C LEU A 55 -10.24 -9.34 8.81
N GLY A 56 -10.11 -8.58 9.90
CA GLY A 56 -11.23 -7.87 10.54
C GLY A 56 -12.07 -8.72 11.49
N TYR A 57 -11.61 -9.91 11.87
CA TYR A 57 -12.28 -10.71 12.92
C TYR A 57 -11.83 -10.23 14.30
N HIS A 58 -12.77 -10.10 15.22
CA HIS A 58 -12.50 -9.91 16.64
C HIS A 58 -12.11 -11.25 17.30
N LEU A 59 -11.10 -11.21 18.18
CA LEU A 59 -10.61 -12.35 18.96
C LEU A 59 -10.98 -12.22 20.44
#